data_AF-A0A7S1I7H7-F1
#
_entry.id   AF-A0A7S1I7H7-F1
#
_cell.length_a   1.000
_cell.length_b   1.000
_cell.length_c   1.000
_cell.angle_alpha   90.00
_cell.angle_beta   90.00
_cell.angle_gamma   90.00
#
_symmetry.space_group_name_H-M   'P 1'
#
loop_
_entity.id
_entity.type
_entity.pdbx_description
1 polymer ?
#
loop_
_entity_poly.entity_id
_entity_poly.type
_entity_poly.pdbx_seq_one_letter_code
_entity_poly.pdbx_strand_id
1 'polypeptide(L)'
;EKATELGVSVIQPVWTERSERRQPKEDRWSRVMVAALKQSQQLWLPELRPSRSFKDVVVEGWPPGSIAAVAHCLTLDGPSGSKPHLQNVLKPGVASWVAIGPEGDFSPAEVMSVEEEGGLGV
;
A
#
# COMPACT_ATOMS: atom_id res chain seq x y z
N GLU A 1 -5.08 -11.94 4.08
CA GLU A 1 -6.22 -12.74 3.60
C GLU A 1 -6.89 -12.04 2.42
N LYS A 2 -7.72 -11.00 2.63
CA LYS A 2 -8.49 -10.35 1.55
C LYS A 2 -7.66 -9.83 0.38
N ALA A 3 -6.52 -9.20 0.64
CA ALA A 3 -5.61 -8.78 -0.43
C ALA A 3 -5.16 -9.98 -1.30
N THR A 4 -4.91 -11.14 -0.69
CA THR A 4 -4.58 -12.38 -1.40
C THR A 4 -5.76 -12.90 -2.22
N GLU A 5 -6.97 -12.92 -1.65
CA GLU A 5 -8.18 -13.36 -2.38
C GLU A 5 -8.46 -12.48 -3.61
N LEU A 6 -8.19 -11.18 -3.51
CA LEU A 6 -8.33 -10.19 -4.59
C LEU A 6 -7.21 -10.26 -5.63
N GLY A 7 -6.19 -11.09 -5.44
CA GLY A 7 -5.13 -11.33 -6.44
C GLY A 7 -4.07 -10.23 -6.53
N VAL A 8 -3.74 -9.55 -5.42
CA VAL A 8 -2.59 -8.62 -5.41
C VAL A 8 -1.28 -9.35 -5.71
N SER A 9 -0.34 -8.71 -6.40
CA SER A 9 0.93 -9.34 -6.75
C SER A 9 1.97 -9.29 -5.61
N VAL A 10 1.99 -8.20 -4.85
CA VAL A 10 2.98 -7.93 -3.80
C VAL A 10 2.28 -7.36 -2.57
N ILE A 11 2.72 -7.79 -1.40
CA ILE A 11 2.35 -7.21 -0.10
C ILE A 11 3.63 -6.74 0.58
N GLN A 12 3.75 -5.44 0.82
CA GLN A 12 4.85 -4.81 1.55
C GLN A 12 4.31 -4.30 2.89
N PRO A 13 4.49 -5.03 4.00
CA PRO A 13 4.19 -4.51 5.32
C PRO A 13 5.08 -3.30 5.61
N VAL A 14 4.48 -2.24 6.17
CA VAL A 14 5.19 -0.99 6.48
C VAL A 14 4.95 -0.56 7.93
N TRP A 15 5.95 0.10 8.51
CA TRP A 15 5.83 0.81 9.78
C TRP A 15 5.71 2.30 9.52
N THR A 16 4.56 2.85 9.88
CA THR A 16 4.25 4.28 9.81
C THR A 16 4.51 4.96 11.15
N GLU A 17 4.41 6.30 11.17
CA GLU A 17 4.48 7.11 12.38
C GLU A 17 3.46 6.66 13.44
N ARG A 18 2.23 6.40 13.01
CA ARG A 18 1.08 6.02 13.87
C ARG A 18 0.87 4.52 13.99
N SER A 19 1.88 3.71 13.67
CA SER A 19 1.82 2.26 13.85
C SER A 19 1.94 1.87 15.32
N GLU A 20 0.92 1.20 15.87
CA GLU A 20 0.90 0.78 17.29
C GLU A 20 1.94 -0.28 17.65
N ARG A 21 2.25 -1.19 16.72
CA ARG A 21 3.13 -2.34 16.96
C ARG A 21 4.12 -2.47 15.82
N ARG A 22 5.41 -2.55 16.14
CA ARG A 22 6.52 -2.69 15.18
C ARG A 22 7.21 -4.05 15.25
N GLN A 23 6.43 -5.11 15.53
CA GLN A 23 6.96 -6.48 15.55
C GLN A 23 6.47 -7.23 14.30
N PRO A 24 7.38 -7.64 13.40
CA PRO A 24 6.99 -8.41 12.23
C PRO A 24 6.41 -9.76 12.66
N LYS A 25 5.37 -10.20 11.94
CA LYS A 25 4.73 -11.51 12.13
C LYS A 25 4.72 -12.28 10.81
N GLU A 26 5.85 -12.26 10.12
CA GLU A 26 6.00 -12.79 8.76
C GLU A 26 5.53 -14.24 8.63
N ASP A 27 5.92 -15.12 9.56
CA ASP A 27 5.45 -16.51 9.60
C ASP A 27 3.92 -16.62 9.65
N ARG A 28 3.28 -15.78 10.48
CA ARG A 28 1.82 -15.75 10.61
C ARG A 28 1.18 -15.22 9.34
N TRP A 29 1.71 -14.13 8.78
CA TRP A 29 1.18 -13.53 7.55
C TRP A 29 1.28 -14.50 6.38
N SER A 30 2.42 -15.17 6.22
CA SER A 30 2.64 -16.21 5.21
C SER A 30 1.60 -17.35 5.33
N ARG A 31 1.36 -17.86 6.55
CA ARG A 31 0.32 -18.89 6.78
C ARG A 31 -1.08 -18.41 6.40
N VAL A 32 -1.42 -17.16 6.73
CA VAL A 32 -2.71 -16.56 6.36
C VAL A 32 -2.84 -16.41 4.84
N MET A 33 -1.77 -15.98 4.15
CA MET A 33 -1.76 -15.85 2.69
C MET A 33 -1.92 -17.21 2.00
N VAL A 34 -1.21 -18.25 2.47
CA VAL A 34 -1.34 -19.61 1.91
C VAL A 34 -2.75 -20.18 2.12
N ALA A 35 -3.36 -19.96 3.29
CA ALA A 35 -4.73 -20.38 3.53
C ALA A 35 -5.72 -19.65 2.60
N ALA A 36 -5.57 -18.34 2.45
CA ALA A 36 -6.39 -17.51 1.58
C ALA A 36 -6.27 -17.94 0.11
N LEU A 37 -5.05 -18.20 -0.37
CA LEU A 37 -4.80 -18.69 -1.73
C LEU A 37 -5.56 -19.99 -2.00
N LYS A 38 -5.47 -20.97 -1.10
CA LYS A 38 -6.16 -22.26 -1.24
C LYS A 38 -7.67 -22.12 -1.25
N GLN A 39 -8.21 -21.26 -0.37
CA GLN A 39 -9.65 -21.06 -0.23
C GLN A 39 -10.24 -20.31 -1.43
N SER A 40 -9.51 -19.31 -1.95
CA SER A 40 -9.95 -18.49 -3.09
C SER A 40 -9.57 -19.06 -4.47
N GLN A 41 -8.91 -20.22 -4.50
CA GLN A 41 -8.43 -20.88 -5.73
C GLN A 41 -7.50 -20.01 -6.59
N GLN A 42 -6.76 -19.09 -5.96
CA GLN A 42 -5.74 -18.30 -6.63
C GLN A 42 -4.58 -19.21 -7.07
N LEU A 43 -4.05 -18.95 -8.26
CA LEU A 43 -2.92 -19.72 -8.81
C LEU A 43 -1.57 -19.26 -8.25
N TRP A 44 -1.48 -18.00 -7.83
CA TRP A 44 -0.22 -17.36 -7.47
C TRP A 44 -0.27 -16.81 -6.05
N LEU A 45 0.75 -17.14 -5.27
CA LEU A 45 0.94 -16.56 -3.94
C LEU A 45 1.55 -15.16 -4.11
N PRO A 46 0.96 -14.10 -3.52
CA PRO A 46 1.58 -12.78 -3.56
C PRO A 46 2.96 -12.82 -2.90
N GLU A 47 3.90 -12.04 -3.42
CA GLU A 47 5.20 -11.84 -2.79
C GLU A 47 5.00 -11.11 -1.46
N LEU A 48 5.42 -11.71 -0.34
CA LEU A 48 5.47 -11.05 0.95
C LEU A 48 6.88 -10.48 1.16
N ARG A 49 7.03 -9.16 1.12
CA ARG A 49 8.31 -8.50 1.37
C ARG A 49 8.59 -8.32 2.87
N PRO A 50 9.86 -8.24 3.29
CA PRO A 50 10.22 -7.94 4.68
C PRO A 50 9.62 -6.62 5.15
N SER A 51 9.16 -6.55 6.39
CA SER A 51 8.60 -5.30 6.93
C SER A 51 9.67 -4.20 6.99
N ARG A 52 9.35 -2.98 6.51
CA ARG A 52 10.27 -1.84 6.48
C ARG A 52 9.57 -0.55 6.92
N SER A 53 10.31 0.53 7.17
CA SER A 53 9.65 1.80 7.47
C SER A 53 8.93 2.33 6.22
N PHE A 54 7.81 3.02 6.40
CA PHE A 54 7.08 3.61 5.28
C PHE A 54 7.96 4.58 4.49
N LYS A 55 8.77 5.37 5.20
CA LYS A 55 9.76 6.27 4.61
C LYS A 55 10.71 5.56 3.66
N ASP A 56 11.29 4.43 4.06
CA ASP A 56 12.24 3.69 3.21
C ASP A 56 11.55 3.17 1.94
N VAL A 57 10.28 2.77 2.05
CA VAL A 57 9.49 2.29 0.90
C VAL A 57 9.17 3.43 -0.06
N VAL A 58 8.84 4.62 0.44
CA VAL A 58 8.59 5.80 -0.40
C VAL A 58 9.88 6.22 -1.13
N VAL A 59 11.02 6.23 -0.45
CA VAL A 59 12.33 6.56 -1.06
C VAL A 59 12.80 5.51 -2.07
N GLU A 60 12.51 4.22 -1.85
CA GLU A 60 12.73 3.18 -2.86
C GLU A 60 11.85 3.41 -4.10
N GLY A 61 10.68 4.04 -3.90
CA GLY A 61 9.74 4.38 -4.95
C GLY A 61 8.97 3.16 -5.47
N TRP A 62 8.48 3.30 -6.68
CA TRP A 62 7.68 2.29 -7.38
C TRP A 62 8.16 2.12 -8.83
N PRO A 63 7.81 1.02 -9.50
CA PRO A 63 8.25 0.77 -10.86
C PRO A 63 7.93 1.93 -11.82
N PRO A 64 8.86 2.31 -12.71
CA PRO A 64 8.61 3.36 -13.69
C PRO A 64 7.34 3.08 -14.50
N GLY A 65 6.51 4.11 -14.66
CA GLY A 65 5.25 4.01 -15.39
C GLY A 65 4.10 3.37 -14.59
N SER A 66 4.30 3.00 -13.32
CA SER A 66 3.19 2.60 -12.44
C SER A 66 2.42 3.81 -11.92
N ILE A 67 1.15 3.59 -11.59
CA ILE A 67 0.33 4.55 -10.86
C ILE A 67 0.58 4.34 -9.36
N ALA A 68 0.99 5.39 -8.64
CA ALA A 68 1.14 5.34 -7.20
C ALA A 68 0.07 6.19 -6.51
N ALA A 69 -0.56 5.62 -5.49
CA ALA A 69 -1.59 6.28 -4.72
C ALA A 69 -1.40 6.02 -3.22
N VAL A 70 -1.68 7.04 -2.40
CA VAL A 70 -1.74 6.92 -0.94
C VAL A 70 -3.17 7.21 -0.51
N ALA A 71 -3.85 6.19 0.03
CA ALA A 71 -5.20 6.35 0.54
C ALA A 71 -5.14 6.94 1.95
N HIS A 72 -5.77 8.10 2.14
CA HIS A 72 -5.83 8.77 3.44
C HIS A 72 -7.23 9.32 3.71
N CYS A 73 -7.51 9.73 4.94
CA CYS A 73 -8.75 10.39 5.36
C CYS A 73 -8.53 11.86 5.75
N LEU A 74 -7.30 12.39 5.62
CA LEU A 74 -7.01 13.80 5.86
C LEU A 74 -7.91 14.71 5.04
N THR A 75 -8.39 15.78 5.68
CA THR A 75 -9.28 16.80 5.12
C THR A 75 -8.55 17.88 4.32
N LEU A 76 -7.22 17.89 4.41
CA LEU A 76 -6.39 18.73 3.57
C LEU A 76 -6.42 18.10 2.19
N ASP A 77 -6.98 18.82 1.21
CA ASP A 77 -6.57 18.62 -0.16
C ASP A 77 -5.03 18.63 -0.14
N GLY A 78 -4.38 17.55 -0.59
CA GLY A 78 -2.91 17.48 -0.59
C GLY A 78 -2.29 18.68 -1.34
N PRO A 79 -0.97 18.83 -1.40
CA PRO A 79 -0.31 19.77 -2.33
C PRO A 79 -0.93 19.83 -3.74
N SER A 80 -1.55 18.73 -4.21
CA SER A 80 -2.27 18.60 -5.47
C SER A 80 -3.64 19.30 -5.54
N GLY A 81 -4.22 19.74 -4.42
CA GLY A 81 -5.52 20.43 -4.36
C GLY A 81 -6.74 19.58 -4.74
N SER A 82 -6.56 18.28 -4.97
CA SER A 82 -7.62 17.36 -5.36
C SER A 82 -7.36 15.95 -4.82
N LYS A 83 -8.42 15.29 -4.40
CA LYS A 83 -8.40 13.91 -3.91
C LYS A 83 -9.32 13.03 -4.77
N PRO A 84 -8.85 12.66 -5.98
CA PRO A 84 -9.67 11.87 -6.89
C PRO A 84 -9.94 10.48 -6.30
N HIS A 85 -11.14 9.96 -6.52
CA HIS A 85 -11.44 8.58 -6.13
C HIS A 85 -10.47 7.61 -6.84
N LEU A 86 -9.91 6.65 -6.11
CA LEU A 86 -8.88 5.72 -6.61
C LEU A 86 -9.27 5.09 -7.97
N GLN A 87 -10.53 4.67 -8.13
CA GLN A 87 -11.05 4.09 -9.38
C GLN A 87 -10.89 4.98 -10.62
N ASN A 88 -10.81 6.31 -10.46
CA ASN A 88 -10.66 7.27 -11.54
C ASN A 88 -9.18 7.47 -11.92
N VAL A 89 -8.27 7.06 -11.05
CA VAL A 89 -6.82 7.18 -11.23
C VAL A 89 -6.24 5.90 -11.83
N LEU A 90 -6.72 4.75 -11.38
CA LEU A 90 -6.28 3.44 -11.85
C LEU A 90 -6.57 3.23 -13.34
N LYS A 91 -5.65 2.58 -14.05
CA LYS A 91 -5.78 2.26 -15.47
C LYS A 91 -5.59 0.76 -15.72
N PRO A 92 -6.49 0.09 -16.44
CA PRO A 92 -6.30 -1.31 -16.82
C PRO A 92 -4.96 -1.52 -17.55
N GLY A 93 -4.26 -2.59 -17.19
CA GLY A 93 -2.96 -2.94 -17.77
C GLY A 93 -1.77 -2.11 -17.26
N VAL A 94 -2.00 -1.13 -16.38
CA VAL A 94 -0.93 -0.34 -15.74
C VAL A 94 -0.70 -0.85 -14.31
N ALA A 95 0.55 -1.14 -13.98
CA ALA A 95 0.92 -1.52 -12.62
C ALA A 95 0.51 -0.42 -11.65
N SER A 96 0.01 -0.81 -10.47
CA SER A 96 -0.49 0.13 -9.47
C SER A 96 0.10 -0.18 -8.11
N TRP A 97 0.62 0.84 -7.45
CA TRP A 97 1.13 0.82 -6.09
C TRP A 97 0.15 1.62 -5.22
N VAL A 98 -0.37 0.99 -4.17
CA VAL A 98 -1.38 1.63 -3.30
C VAL A 98 -0.96 1.47 -1.84
N ALA A 99 -0.71 2.59 -1.18
CA ALA A 99 -0.45 2.64 0.25
C ALA A 99 -1.77 2.81 1.03
N ILE A 100 -1.95 1.97 2.05
CA ILE A 100 -3.09 2.00 2.96
C ILE A 100 -2.57 2.18 4.38
N GLY A 101 -3.10 3.18 5.09
CA GLY A 101 -2.64 3.57 6.41
C GLY A 101 -3.08 2.61 7.53
N PRO A 102 -2.51 2.74 8.74
CA PRO A 102 -3.00 2.07 9.94
C PRO A 102 -4.33 2.69 10.41
N GLU A 103 -4.86 2.21 11.54
CA GLU A 103 -6.06 2.78 12.18
C GLU A 103 -5.98 4.29 12.43
N GLY A 104 -4.79 4.78 12.83
CA GLY A 104 -4.52 6.21 13.01
C GLY A 104 -4.30 7.00 11.72
N ASP A 105 -4.46 6.39 10.55
CA ASP A 105 -4.15 6.92 9.22
C ASP A 105 -2.66 7.31 9.04
N PHE A 106 -2.28 7.72 7.83
CA PHE A 106 -1.00 8.36 7.58
C PHE A 106 -0.96 9.76 8.21
N SER A 107 0.23 10.18 8.63
CA SER A 107 0.43 11.58 9.00
C SER A 107 0.48 12.47 7.75
N PRO A 108 0.19 13.78 7.86
CA PRO A 108 0.32 14.70 6.72
C PRO A 108 1.70 14.65 6.06
N ALA A 109 2.76 14.46 6.85
CA ALA A 109 4.12 14.36 6.33
C ALA A 109 4.33 13.08 5.49
N GLU A 110 3.76 11.96 5.91
CA GLU A 110 3.82 10.70 5.16
C GLU A 110 3.07 10.81 3.81
N VAL A 111 1.90 11.45 3.80
CA VAL A 111 1.15 11.69 2.55
C VAL A 111 1.94 12.61 1.62
N MET A 112 2.44 13.74 2.13
CA MET A 112 3.24 14.68 1.34
C MET A 112 4.47 14.01 0.74
N SER A 113 5.16 13.13 1.47
CA SER A 113 6.34 12.42 0.94
C SER A 113 6.02 11.54 -0.28
N VAL A 114 4.81 10.96 -0.35
CA VAL A 114 4.39 10.18 -1.52
C VAL A 114 4.11 11.10 -2.71
N GLU A 115 3.45 12.23 -2.47
CA GLU A 115 3.14 13.20 -3.53
C GLU A 115 4.40 13.87 -4.09
N GLU A 116 5.41 14.12 -3.25
CA GLU A 116 6.72 14.65 -3.67
C GLU A 116 7.46 13.68 -4.61
N GLU A 117 7.31 12.37 -4.42
CA GLU A 117 7.84 11.33 -5.31
C GLU A 117 6.94 11.06 -6.53
N GLY A 118 5.90 11.88 -6.74
CA GLY A 118 5.00 11.82 -7.89
C GLY A 118 3.81 10.87 -7.74
N GLY A 119 3.54 10.38 -6.53
CA GLY A 119 2.31 9.68 -6.19
C GLY A 119 1.12 10.62 -6.02
N LEU A 120 -0.06 10.06 -5.82
CA LEU A 120 -1.30 10.84 -5.68
C LEU A 120 -1.98 10.55 -4.34
N GLY A 121 -2.41 11.60 -3.62
CA GLY A 121 -3.34 11.45 -2.50
C GLY A 121 -4.73 11.06 -3.00
N VAL A 122 -5.30 9.97 -2.46
CA VAL A 122 -6.64 9.45 -2.82
C VAL A 122 -7.51 9.16 -1.59
#